data_AF-A0A1L9MTY6-F1
#
_entry.id   AF-A0A1L9MTY6-F1
#
_cell.length_a   1.000
_cell.length_b   1.000
_cell.length_c   1.000
_cell.angle_alpha   90.00
_cell.angle_beta   90.00
_cell.angle_gamma   90.00
#
_symmetry.space_group_name_H-M   'P 1'
#
loop_
_entity.id
_entity.type
_entity.pdbx_description
1 polymer ?
#
loop_
_entity_poly.entity_id
_entity_poly.type
_entity_poly.pdbx_seq_one_letter_code
_entity_poly.pdbx_strand_id
1 'polypeptide(L)'
;MLSPESPTTSAKFPKFSLLPPELRLSIWQHSLPTPIHQGLYIYQRGCWEAHGVSKDEFHLSFNLSCLTTMKVDVPPFLVNHEAHSVAQSWLRQQAGTLQFHWTPDGFHFTRPFQPASDALYVPDSRYLEFLSEGSNLAFAPEYEGMNYKTSPPALPRLAFPRSLLEREKKAITSVFDTIEYQNFEEVLVVEDVSEDDEGHLSVLPRVQRPLGWSVVPGSETLVWLNFARAYRREGYRKEDDAVAFARLVEQASVGIGAWVEWDYDRLLKVRRVRAVRD
;
A
#
# COMPACT_ATOMS: atom_id res chain seq x y z
N MET A 1 -4.65 -57.13 -13.89
CA MET A 1 -3.62 -56.47 -14.73
C MET A 1 -4.12 -55.07 -15.03
N LEU A 2 -3.62 -54.08 -14.29
CA LEU A 2 -3.91 -52.66 -14.50
C LEU A 2 -2.82 -52.11 -15.44
N SER A 3 -3.24 -51.48 -16.53
CA SER A 3 -2.35 -50.75 -17.44
C SER A 3 -1.72 -49.55 -16.72
N PRO A 4 -0.42 -49.28 -16.90
CA PRO A 4 0.18 -48.07 -16.37
C PRO A 4 -0.25 -46.85 -17.21
N GLU A 5 -0.71 -45.81 -16.51
CA GLU A 5 -0.99 -44.49 -17.08
C GLU A 5 0.25 -43.92 -17.77
N SER A 6 0.01 -43.25 -18.90
CA SER A 6 1.04 -42.57 -19.69
C SER A 6 1.58 -41.36 -18.92
N PRO A 7 2.89 -41.08 -18.95
CA PRO A 7 3.42 -39.87 -18.35
C PRO A 7 2.90 -38.65 -19.12
N THR A 8 2.28 -37.72 -18.39
CA THR A 8 1.91 -36.38 -18.85
C THR A 8 3.13 -35.72 -19.48
N THR A 9 3.13 -35.66 -20.81
CA THR A 9 4.20 -35.03 -21.58
C THR A 9 4.14 -33.53 -21.30
N SER A 10 5.13 -33.03 -20.56
CA SER A 10 5.38 -31.60 -20.40
C SER A 10 5.35 -30.96 -21.79
N ALA A 11 4.36 -30.10 -22.04
CA ALA A 11 4.21 -29.38 -23.29
C ALA A 11 5.35 -28.37 -23.43
N LYS A 12 6.51 -28.84 -23.91
CA LYS A 12 7.56 -27.97 -24.42
C LYS A 12 6.96 -27.21 -25.60
N PHE A 13 7.26 -25.92 -25.71
CA PHE A 13 6.83 -25.07 -26.82
C PHE A 13 7.97 -25.03 -27.86
N PRO A 14 8.18 -26.08 -28.68
CA PRO A 14 9.41 -26.25 -29.49
C PRO A 14 9.58 -25.20 -30.58
N LYS A 15 8.54 -24.39 -30.83
CA LYS A 15 8.54 -23.38 -31.89
C LYS A 15 9.11 -22.03 -31.47
N PHE A 16 9.27 -21.77 -30.17
CA PHE A 16 9.76 -20.47 -29.71
C PHE A 16 11.16 -20.17 -30.25
N SER A 17 12.07 -21.15 -30.24
CA SER A 17 13.44 -21.00 -30.76
C SER A 17 13.50 -20.83 -32.28
N LEU A 18 12.45 -21.16 -33.01
CA LEU A 18 12.36 -21.01 -34.47
C LEU A 18 11.90 -19.61 -34.90
N LEU A 19 11.47 -18.78 -33.95
CA LEU A 19 11.09 -17.40 -34.23
C LEU A 19 12.33 -16.56 -34.55
N PRO A 20 12.22 -15.59 -35.48
CA PRO A 20 13.22 -14.55 -35.67
C PRO A 20 13.65 -13.90 -34.35
N PRO A 21 14.93 -13.53 -34.18
CA PRO A 21 15.43 -12.92 -32.95
C PRO A 21 14.60 -11.73 -32.46
N GLU A 22 14.12 -10.88 -33.37
CA GLU A 22 13.33 -9.69 -33.08
C GLU A 22 12.00 -10.06 -32.38
N LEU A 23 11.33 -11.13 -32.85
CA LEU A 23 10.10 -11.61 -32.25
C LEU A 23 10.36 -12.26 -30.88
N ARG A 24 11.45 -13.02 -30.73
CA ARG A 24 11.81 -13.62 -29.44
C ARG A 24 12.12 -12.54 -28.40
N LEU A 25 12.89 -11.53 -28.76
CA LEU A 25 13.19 -10.39 -27.90
C LEU A 25 11.92 -9.61 -27.53
N SER A 26 11.04 -9.35 -28.49
CA SER A 26 9.76 -8.69 -28.23
C SER A 26 8.91 -9.51 -27.25
N ILE A 27 8.83 -10.83 -27.41
CA ILE A 27 8.09 -11.69 -26.47
C ILE A 27 8.72 -11.62 -25.08
N TRP A 28 10.04 -11.67 -24.96
CA TRP A 28 10.70 -11.53 -23.65
C TRP A 28 10.41 -10.18 -23.00
N GLN A 29 10.46 -9.09 -23.75
CA GLN A 29 10.13 -7.76 -23.24
C GLN A 29 8.68 -7.67 -22.74
N HIS A 30 7.72 -8.25 -23.47
CA HIS A 30 6.31 -8.27 -23.08
C HIS A 30 6.01 -9.27 -21.96
N SER A 31 6.91 -10.22 -21.68
CA SER A 31 6.76 -11.18 -20.58
C SER A 31 7.35 -10.68 -19.26
N LEU A 32 7.99 -9.51 -19.25
CA LEU A 32 8.45 -8.87 -18.02
C LEU A 32 7.28 -8.29 -17.23
N PRO A 33 7.40 -8.20 -15.90
CA PRO A 33 6.36 -7.60 -15.08
C PRO A 33 6.12 -6.13 -15.43
N THR A 34 4.86 -5.70 -15.38
CA THR A 34 4.52 -4.28 -15.39
C THR A 34 5.10 -3.64 -14.10
N PRO A 35 5.86 -2.54 -14.20
CA PRO A 35 6.34 -1.86 -13.02
C PRO A 35 5.19 -1.29 -12.18
N ILE A 36 5.14 -1.64 -10.90
CA ILE A 36 4.22 -1.01 -9.95
C ILE A 36 4.75 0.37 -9.59
N HIS A 37 4.16 1.40 -10.20
CA HIS A 37 4.53 2.79 -9.92
C HIS A 37 3.93 3.31 -8.61
N GLN A 38 2.74 2.83 -8.25
CA GLN A 38 1.98 3.28 -7.08
C GLN A 38 1.53 2.05 -6.29
N GLY A 39 2.33 1.64 -5.31
CA GLY A 39 2.08 0.45 -4.52
C GLY A 39 1.02 0.69 -3.44
N LEU A 40 0.22 -0.34 -3.17
CA LEU A 40 -0.74 -0.42 -2.08
C LEU A 40 -0.24 -1.47 -1.07
N TYR A 41 0.41 -1.02 0.01
CA TYR A 41 0.99 -1.90 1.03
C TYR A 41 0.01 -2.11 2.16
N ILE A 42 -0.17 -3.35 2.59
CA ILE A 42 -1.16 -3.67 3.62
C ILE A 42 -0.56 -3.38 4.99
N TYR A 43 -1.33 -2.69 5.82
CA TYR A 43 -1.00 -2.47 7.21
C TYR A 43 -0.88 -3.80 7.97
N GLN A 44 0.20 -3.88 8.73
CA GLN A 44 0.43 -4.92 9.70
C GLN A 44 0.94 -4.34 11.00
N ARG A 45 0.45 -4.91 12.10
CA ARG A 45 1.01 -4.68 13.42
C ARG A 45 2.48 -5.11 13.47
N GLY A 46 3.23 -4.49 14.35
CA GLY A 46 4.66 -4.67 14.57
C GLY A 46 5.51 -3.62 13.85
N CYS A 47 4.90 -2.57 13.30
CA CYS A 47 5.64 -1.50 12.63
C CYS A 47 5.94 -0.33 13.56
N TRP A 48 5.27 -0.22 14.71
CA TRP A 48 5.61 0.75 15.74
C TRP A 48 6.75 0.23 16.62
N GLU A 49 7.77 1.07 16.81
CA GLU A 49 8.95 0.78 17.62
C GLU A 49 9.16 1.88 18.67
N ALA A 50 9.63 1.46 19.85
CA ALA A 50 10.00 2.35 20.94
C ALA A 50 11.53 2.33 21.11
N HIS A 51 12.13 3.51 21.12
CA HIS A 51 13.57 3.70 21.27
C HIS A 51 13.86 4.52 22.53
N GLY A 52 14.61 3.95 23.47
CA GLY A 52 15.03 4.68 24.67
C GLY A 52 15.90 5.89 24.30
N VAL A 53 15.52 7.08 24.78
CA VAL A 53 16.29 8.33 24.59
C VAL A 53 17.06 8.67 25.86
N SER A 54 16.42 8.51 27.02
CA SER A 54 17.03 8.70 28.33
C SER A 54 16.39 7.75 29.35
N LYS A 55 16.70 7.91 30.64
CA LYS A 55 16.09 7.09 31.71
C LYS A 55 14.59 7.31 31.87
N ASP A 56 14.10 8.50 31.54
CA ASP A 56 12.72 8.92 31.78
C ASP A 56 12.00 9.30 30.46
N GLU A 57 12.62 9.02 29.31
CA GLU A 57 12.11 9.39 27.99
C GLU A 57 12.40 8.34 26.92
N PHE A 58 11.40 8.05 26.09
CA PHE A 58 11.54 7.24 24.88
C PHE A 58 10.90 7.91 23.67
N HIS A 59 11.25 7.42 22.48
CA HIS A 59 10.74 7.88 21.21
C HIS A 59 9.97 6.77 20.50
N LEU A 60 8.74 7.07 20.08
CA LEU A 60 7.94 6.21 19.23
C LEU A 60 8.13 6.58 17.77
N SER A 61 8.45 5.59 16.95
CA SER A 61 8.56 5.76 15.51
C SER A 61 7.92 4.61 14.75
N PHE A 62 7.39 4.90 13.57
CA PHE A 62 6.85 3.90 12.67
C PHE A 62 7.94 3.47 11.68
N ASN A 63 8.38 2.21 11.77
CA ASN A 63 9.39 1.66 10.89
C ASN A 63 8.75 1.11 9.60
N LEU A 64 8.83 1.90 8.52
CA LEU A 64 8.35 1.49 7.19
C LEU A 64 9.04 0.22 6.65
N SER A 65 10.25 -0.09 7.12
CA SER A 65 10.97 -1.29 6.72
C SER A 65 10.37 -2.56 7.31
N CYS A 66 9.56 -2.42 8.37
CA CYS A 66 8.79 -3.53 8.95
C CYS A 66 7.56 -3.88 8.14
N LEU A 67 7.17 -3.09 7.13
CA LEU A 67 6.09 -3.47 6.22
C LEU A 67 6.51 -4.66 5.35
N THR A 68 5.58 -5.59 5.15
CA THR A 68 5.81 -6.73 4.27
C THR A 68 6.05 -6.25 2.84
N THR A 69 7.23 -6.55 2.30
CA THR A 69 7.60 -6.15 0.93
C THR A 69 6.76 -6.89 -0.12
N MET A 70 6.58 -6.28 -1.29
CA MET A 70 5.90 -6.94 -2.41
C MET A 70 6.87 -7.84 -3.16
N LYS A 71 6.50 -9.10 -3.42
CA LYS A 71 7.26 -10.01 -4.28
C LYS A 71 7.04 -9.63 -5.73
N VAL A 72 8.13 -9.44 -6.48
CA VAL A 72 8.07 -9.25 -7.93
C VAL A 72 8.66 -10.47 -8.59
N ASP A 73 7.80 -11.28 -9.21
CA ASP A 73 8.25 -12.43 -9.98
C ASP A 73 8.80 -11.95 -11.32
N VAL A 74 10.06 -12.26 -11.63
CA VAL A 74 10.68 -11.93 -12.92
C VAL A 74 11.05 -13.22 -13.64
N PRO A 75 10.07 -13.99 -14.16
CA PRO A 75 10.35 -15.30 -14.77
C PRO A 75 11.43 -15.28 -15.86
N PRO A 76 11.47 -14.28 -16.79
CA PRO A 76 12.46 -14.27 -17.87
C PRO A 76 13.91 -14.29 -17.38
N PHE A 77 14.18 -13.88 -16.14
CA PHE A 77 15.51 -13.90 -15.54
C PHE A 77 16.09 -15.31 -15.40
N LEU A 78 15.25 -16.36 -15.37
CA LEU A 78 15.65 -17.75 -15.13
C LEU A 78 15.54 -18.68 -16.34
N VAL A 79 15.00 -18.22 -17.46
CA VAL A 79 14.61 -19.12 -18.57
C VAL A 79 15.80 -19.55 -19.41
N ASN A 80 16.54 -18.59 -19.99
CA ASN A 80 17.71 -18.83 -20.82
C ASN A 80 18.55 -17.54 -20.92
N HIS A 81 19.71 -17.60 -21.59
CA HIS A 81 20.63 -16.46 -21.69
C HIS A 81 20.02 -15.22 -22.36
N GLU A 82 19.17 -15.38 -23.37
CA GLU A 82 18.52 -14.27 -24.06
C GLU A 82 17.49 -13.59 -23.16
N ALA A 83 16.59 -14.38 -22.55
CA ALA A 83 15.59 -13.90 -21.62
C ALA A 83 16.25 -13.22 -20.39
N HIS A 84 17.34 -13.80 -19.89
CA HIS A 84 18.12 -13.24 -18.80
C HIS A 84 18.70 -11.87 -19.15
N SER A 85 19.26 -11.70 -20.35
CA SER A 85 19.82 -10.41 -20.79
C SER A 85 18.73 -9.33 -20.88
N VAL A 86 17.55 -9.68 -21.40
CA VAL A 86 16.38 -8.79 -21.43
C VAL A 86 15.92 -8.42 -20.02
N ALA A 87 15.78 -9.39 -19.13
CA ALA A 87 15.40 -9.16 -17.74
C ALA A 87 16.41 -8.32 -16.98
N GLN A 88 17.71 -8.56 -17.19
CA GLN A 88 18.77 -7.77 -16.55
C GLN A 88 18.76 -6.32 -17.01
N SER A 89 18.50 -6.06 -18.30
CA SER A 89 18.35 -4.70 -18.83
C SER A 89 17.17 -3.99 -18.16
N TRP A 90 16.01 -4.67 -18.06
CA TRP A 90 14.84 -4.13 -17.37
C TRP A 90 15.09 -3.89 -15.88
N LEU A 91 15.72 -4.81 -15.16
CA LEU A 91 16.06 -4.65 -13.74
C LEU A 91 16.95 -3.42 -13.49
N ARG A 92 17.88 -3.13 -14.41
CA ARG A 92 18.69 -1.90 -14.33
C ARG A 92 17.85 -0.63 -14.47
N GLN A 93 16.78 -0.67 -15.26
CA GLN A 93 15.83 0.46 -15.36
C GLN A 93 14.99 0.62 -14.07
N GLN A 94 14.81 -0.46 -13.30
CA GLN A 94 14.13 -0.46 -12.00
C GLN A 94 15.06 -0.20 -10.81
N ALA A 95 16.31 0.24 -11.06
CA ALA A 95 17.30 0.45 -10.01
C ALA A 95 16.77 1.41 -8.92
N GLY A 96 16.92 1.02 -7.65
CA GLY A 96 16.42 1.77 -6.49
C GLY A 96 14.95 1.49 -6.13
N THR A 97 14.19 0.85 -7.02
CA THR A 97 12.80 0.43 -6.75
C THR A 97 12.71 -1.04 -6.35
N LEU A 98 13.54 -1.90 -6.95
CA LEU A 98 13.58 -3.32 -6.63
C LEU A 98 14.84 -3.69 -5.84
N GLN A 99 14.66 -4.55 -4.85
CA GLN A 99 15.70 -5.23 -4.10
C GLN A 99 15.77 -6.69 -4.54
N PHE A 100 16.96 -7.27 -4.39
CA PHE A 100 17.23 -8.66 -4.75
C PHE A 100 17.72 -9.40 -3.51
N HIS A 101 17.07 -10.51 -3.18
CA HIS A 101 17.33 -11.29 -1.98
C HIS A 101 17.70 -12.72 -2.34
N TRP A 102 18.85 -13.17 -1.83
CA TRP A 102 19.23 -14.59 -1.84
C TRP A 102 18.68 -15.28 -0.59
N THR A 103 18.10 -16.45 -0.79
CA THR A 103 17.55 -17.33 0.24
C THR A 103 18.08 -18.74 0.05
N PRO A 104 18.05 -19.61 1.07
CA PRO A 104 18.43 -21.01 0.92
C PRO A 104 17.65 -21.74 -0.20
N ASP A 105 16.39 -21.34 -0.44
CA ASP A 105 15.49 -21.97 -1.41
C ASP A 105 15.55 -21.31 -2.80
N GLY A 106 16.40 -20.30 -3.02
CA GLY A 106 16.53 -19.60 -4.30
C GLY A 106 16.73 -18.10 -4.12
N PHE A 107 16.27 -17.30 -5.08
CA PHE A 107 16.26 -15.84 -4.95
C PHE A 107 14.88 -15.28 -5.32
N HIS A 108 14.63 -14.06 -4.86
CA HIS A 108 13.43 -13.33 -5.24
C HIS A 108 13.71 -11.82 -5.32
N PHE A 109 12.93 -11.14 -6.14
CA PHE A 109 12.94 -9.68 -6.19
C PHE A 109 11.82 -9.16 -5.32
N THR A 110 12.09 -8.10 -4.57
CA THR A 110 11.06 -7.42 -3.77
C THR A 110 11.05 -5.93 -4.04
N ARG A 111 9.88 -5.32 -3.86
CA ARG A 111 9.71 -3.88 -3.88
C ARG A 111 9.44 -3.42 -2.45
N PRO A 112 10.35 -2.67 -1.79
CA PRO A 112 10.05 -2.02 -0.51
C PRO A 112 9.07 -0.86 -0.70
N PHE A 113 8.46 -0.41 0.38
CA PHE A 113 7.58 0.75 0.40
C PHE A 113 8.32 2.02 -0.05
N GLN A 114 7.69 2.81 -0.93
CA GLN A 114 8.20 4.07 -1.46
C GLN A 114 7.29 5.23 -1.04
N PRO A 115 7.67 6.02 -0.01
CA PRO A 115 6.84 7.12 0.52
C PRO A 115 6.34 8.12 -0.54
N ALA A 116 7.16 8.37 -1.56
CA ALA A 116 6.85 9.34 -2.60
C ALA A 116 5.75 8.89 -3.57
N SER A 117 5.35 7.62 -3.59
CA SER A 117 4.41 7.07 -4.57
C SER A 117 3.37 6.12 -4.00
N ASP A 118 3.64 5.51 -2.85
CA ASP A 118 2.84 4.41 -2.34
C ASP A 118 1.84 4.88 -1.28
N ALA A 119 0.91 4.00 -0.94
CA ALA A 119 -0.05 4.21 0.13
C ALA A 119 -0.10 2.98 1.06
N LEU A 120 -0.32 3.24 2.34
CA LEU A 120 -0.60 2.20 3.32
C LEU A 120 -2.11 1.93 3.33
N TYR A 121 -2.51 0.77 2.84
CA TYR A 121 -3.85 0.25 2.93
C TYR A 121 -4.11 -0.32 4.31
N VAL A 122 -5.09 0.23 5.01
CA VAL A 122 -5.54 -0.26 6.30
C VAL A 122 -6.82 -1.06 6.06
N PRO A 123 -6.76 -2.41 6.16
CA PRO A 123 -7.96 -3.24 6.04
C PRO A 123 -8.98 -2.86 7.08
N ASP A 124 -10.23 -3.04 6.72
CA ASP A 124 -11.37 -2.73 7.56
C ASP A 124 -11.29 -3.45 8.92
N SER A 125 -10.91 -4.73 8.90
CA SER A 125 -10.75 -5.60 10.06
C SER A 125 -9.64 -5.16 11.03
N ARG A 126 -8.69 -4.34 10.56
CA ARG A 126 -7.50 -3.90 11.32
C ARG A 126 -7.51 -2.43 11.66
N TYR A 127 -8.56 -1.70 11.30
CA TYR A 127 -8.62 -0.27 11.51
C TYR A 127 -8.43 0.15 12.99
N LEU A 128 -9.08 -0.55 13.93
CA LEU A 128 -8.90 -0.26 15.37
C LEU A 128 -7.51 -0.60 15.88
N GLU A 129 -6.90 -1.67 15.35
CA GLU A 129 -5.52 -2.05 15.67
C GLU A 129 -4.55 -0.98 15.15
N PHE A 130 -4.75 -0.51 13.92
CA PHE A 130 -4.00 0.60 13.33
C PHE A 130 -4.06 1.87 14.18
N LEU A 131 -5.26 2.29 14.60
CA LEU A 131 -5.41 3.49 15.45
C LEU A 131 -4.72 3.36 16.81
N SER A 132 -4.70 2.17 17.39
CA SER A 132 -4.29 1.97 18.77
C SER A 132 -2.87 1.44 18.95
N GLU A 133 -2.21 0.92 17.91
CA GLU A 133 -0.90 0.26 18.06
C GLU A 133 0.16 1.18 18.70
N GLY A 134 0.33 2.39 18.17
CA GLY A 134 1.31 3.35 18.69
C GLY A 134 1.03 3.72 20.14
N SER A 135 -0.22 4.06 20.47
CA SER A 135 -0.60 4.42 21.83
C SER A 135 -0.53 3.22 22.79
N ASN A 136 -0.91 2.02 22.36
CA ASN A 136 -0.77 0.80 23.18
C ASN A 136 0.69 0.53 23.54
N LEU A 137 1.62 0.79 22.60
CA LEU A 137 3.05 0.71 22.88
C LEU A 137 3.49 1.83 23.83
N ALA A 138 2.98 3.05 23.66
CA ALA A 138 3.27 4.19 24.52
C ALA A 138 2.91 3.96 26.00
N PHE A 139 1.81 3.24 26.24
CA PHE A 139 1.26 2.98 27.58
C PHE A 139 1.53 1.55 28.07
N ALA A 140 2.48 0.84 27.45
CA ALA A 140 2.86 -0.49 27.90
C ALA A 140 3.55 -0.43 29.27
N PRO A 141 3.40 -1.46 30.14
CA PRO A 141 3.94 -1.44 31.50
C PRO A 141 5.44 -1.18 31.60
N GLU A 142 6.21 -1.59 30.59
CA GLU A 142 7.66 -1.34 30.52
C GLU A 142 8.04 0.14 30.41
N TYR A 143 7.11 1.01 30.00
CA TYR A 143 7.30 2.45 29.83
C TYR A 143 6.54 3.28 30.88
N GLU A 144 6.00 2.63 31.92
CA GLU A 144 5.23 3.31 32.95
C GLU A 144 6.06 4.42 33.64
N GLY A 145 5.48 5.63 33.71
CA GLY A 145 6.13 6.80 34.29
C GLY A 145 7.15 7.51 33.39
N MET A 146 7.41 7.00 32.18
CA MET A 146 8.25 7.67 31.19
C MET A 146 7.44 8.62 30.31
N ASN A 147 8.08 9.70 29.86
CA ASN A 147 7.52 10.55 28.81
C ASN A 147 7.83 9.95 27.43
N TYR A 148 6.95 10.15 26.46
CA TYR A 148 7.22 9.78 25.08
C TYR A 148 7.09 10.95 24.13
N LYS A 149 7.94 10.93 23.11
CA LYS A 149 7.79 11.75 21.90
C LYS A 149 7.48 10.83 20.73
N THR A 150 6.77 11.34 19.74
CA THR A 150 6.56 10.63 18.48
C THR A 150 6.97 11.53 17.31
N SER A 151 7.54 10.91 16.28
CA SER A 151 7.68 11.53 14.97
C SER A 151 6.64 10.92 14.05
N PRO A 152 5.76 11.71 13.42
CA PRO A 152 4.77 11.11 12.54
C PRO A 152 5.47 10.41 11.36
N PRO A 153 4.92 9.27 10.89
CA PRO A 153 5.54 8.48 9.84
C PRO A 153 5.75 9.31 8.57
N ALA A 154 6.79 8.96 7.81
CA ALA A 154 6.97 9.42 6.43
C ALA A 154 5.97 8.71 5.49
N LEU A 155 4.68 8.78 5.84
CA LEU A 155 3.57 8.10 5.21
C LEU A 155 2.55 9.16 4.77
N PRO A 156 2.74 9.79 3.61
CA PRO A 156 1.86 10.86 3.17
C PRO A 156 0.48 10.34 2.75
N ARG A 157 0.31 9.03 2.51
CA ARG A 157 -0.93 8.46 1.98
C ARG A 157 -1.40 7.26 2.76
N LEU A 158 -2.63 7.36 3.23
CA LEU A 158 -3.40 6.27 3.79
C LEU A 158 -4.45 5.83 2.77
N ALA A 159 -4.75 4.55 2.75
CA ALA A 159 -5.81 4.00 1.93
C ALA A 159 -6.78 3.21 2.82
N PHE A 160 -8.07 3.48 2.66
CA PHE A 160 -9.13 2.84 3.41
C PHE A 160 -10.12 2.20 2.42
N PRO A 161 -10.67 1.02 2.72
CA PRO A 161 -11.80 0.52 1.95
C PRO A 161 -12.99 1.46 2.10
N ARG A 162 -13.79 1.60 1.04
CA ARG A 162 -15.03 2.38 1.08
C ARG A 162 -15.97 1.91 2.20
N SER A 163 -16.07 0.60 2.41
CA SER A 163 -16.90 -0.01 3.45
C SER A 163 -16.54 0.46 4.86
N LEU A 164 -15.27 0.77 5.13
CA LEU A 164 -14.84 1.32 6.41
C LEU A 164 -15.45 2.70 6.64
N LEU A 165 -15.46 3.58 5.63
CA LEU A 165 -16.06 4.91 5.74
C LEU A 165 -17.59 4.82 5.89
N GLU A 166 -18.22 3.82 5.26
CA GLU A 166 -19.66 3.60 5.36
C GLU A 166 -20.06 3.13 6.77
N ARG A 167 -19.19 2.35 7.43
CA ARG A 167 -19.43 1.87 8.79
C ARG A 167 -18.99 2.87 9.86
N GLU A 168 -17.79 3.41 9.74
CA GLU A 168 -17.14 4.25 10.75
C GLU A 168 -17.23 5.73 10.37
N LYS A 169 -18.18 6.42 11.00
CA LYS A 169 -18.48 7.83 10.73
C LYS A 169 -17.33 8.78 11.09
N LYS A 170 -16.31 8.32 11.81
CA LYS A 170 -15.12 9.13 12.10
C LYS A 170 -13.86 8.51 11.52
N ALA A 171 -13.98 7.71 10.46
CA ALA A 171 -12.85 6.94 9.91
C ALA A 171 -11.63 7.83 9.59
N ILE A 172 -11.86 9.02 9.05
CA ILE A 172 -10.79 9.96 8.72
C ILE A 172 -10.41 10.78 9.96
N THR A 173 -11.39 11.35 10.66
CA THR A 173 -11.15 12.19 11.85
C THR A 173 -10.38 11.47 12.96
N SER A 174 -10.68 10.20 13.24
CA SER A 174 -10.00 9.46 14.31
C SER A 174 -8.51 9.33 14.05
N VAL A 175 -8.08 9.16 12.80
CA VAL A 175 -6.65 9.12 12.44
C VAL A 175 -6.02 10.51 12.56
N PHE A 176 -6.78 11.56 12.22
CA PHE A 176 -6.34 12.95 12.41
C PHE A 176 -6.10 13.32 13.87
N ASP A 177 -6.93 12.82 14.77
CA ASP A 177 -6.84 13.10 16.20
C ASP A 177 -5.71 12.31 16.89
N THR A 178 -5.13 11.31 16.21
CA THR A 178 -4.00 10.51 16.70
C THR A 178 -2.68 11.23 16.44
N ILE A 179 -1.95 11.58 17.51
CA ILE A 179 -0.68 12.32 17.44
C ILE A 179 0.40 11.57 16.64
N GLU A 180 0.33 10.24 16.67
CA GLU A 180 1.21 9.32 15.97
C GLU A 180 1.06 9.38 14.44
N TYR A 181 -0.04 9.90 13.90
CA TYR A 181 -0.33 9.95 12.46
C TYR A 181 -0.41 11.35 11.86
N GLN A 182 0.09 12.40 12.52
CA GLN A 182 -0.17 13.77 12.08
C GLN A 182 0.34 14.17 10.68
N ASN A 183 1.20 13.41 9.99
CA ASN A 183 1.82 13.83 8.72
C ASN A 183 1.20 13.26 7.43
N PHE A 184 0.07 12.56 7.47
CA PHE A 184 -0.55 12.17 6.19
C PHE A 184 -1.21 13.38 5.52
N GLU A 185 -1.11 13.42 4.20
CA GLU A 185 -1.60 14.51 3.35
C GLU A 185 -2.77 14.05 2.47
N GLU A 186 -2.93 12.74 2.32
CA GLU A 186 -3.88 12.16 1.38
C GLU A 186 -4.50 10.87 1.91
N VAL A 187 -5.82 10.76 1.71
CA VAL A 187 -6.61 9.56 1.96
C VAL A 187 -7.14 9.04 0.63
N LEU A 188 -6.84 7.78 0.33
CA LEU A 188 -7.35 7.07 -0.83
C LEU A 188 -8.51 6.19 -0.38
N VAL A 189 -9.70 6.41 -0.93
CA VAL A 189 -10.87 5.55 -0.69
C VAL A 189 -10.92 4.50 -1.79
N VAL A 190 -10.69 3.24 -1.40
CA VAL A 190 -10.60 2.10 -2.32
C VAL A 190 -12.00 1.48 -2.51
N GLU A 191 -12.48 1.46 -3.76
CA GLU A 191 -13.85 1.04 -4.09
C GLU A 191 -14.07 -0.48 -4.11
N ASP A 192 -13.04 -1.24 -4.52
CA ASP A 192 -13.20 -2.61 -5.03
C ASP A 192 -12.28 -3.60 -4.30
N VAL A 193 -12.38 -3.72 -2.98
CA VAL A 193 -11.74 -4.84 -2.27
C VAL A 193 -12.85 -5.78 -1.81
N SER A 194 -13.00 -6.93 -2.48
CA SER A 194 -14.01 -7.93 -2.10
C SER A 194 -13.75 -8.44 -0.68
N GLU A 195 -14.77 -8.95 0.02
CA GLU A 195 -14.59 -9.51 1.38
C GLU A 195 -13.58 -10.67 1.39
N ASP A 196 -13.52 -11.47 0.33
CA ASP A 196 -12.53 -12.53 0.14
C ASP A 196 -11.12 -11.95 -0.05
N ASP A 197 -11.01 -10.84 -0.80
CA ASP A 197 -9.75 -10.12 -0.96
C ASP A 197 -9.32 -9.47 0.36
N GLU A 198 -10.22 -8.81 1.10
CA GLU A 198 -10.00 -8.29 2.45
C GLU A 198 -9.54 -9.41 3.40
N GLY A 199 -10.19 -10.57 3.37
CA GLY A 199 -9.81 -11.75 4.15
C GLY A 199 -8.42 -12.26 3.80
N HIS A 200 -8.07 -12.30 2.52
CA HIS A 200 -6.72 -12.63 2.06
C HIS A 200 -5.67 -11.57 2.41
N LEU A 201 -6.02 -10.28 2.37
CA LEU A 201 -5.14 -9.18 2.79
C LEU A 201 -4.97 -9.16 4.32
N SER A 202 -5.96 -9.67 5.07
CA SER A 202 -5.93 -9.79 6.53
C SER A 202 -5.06 -10.94 7.03
N VAL A 203 -4.80 -11.96 6.20
CA VAL A 203 -3.87 -13.06 6.48
C VAL A 203 -2.51 -12.71 5.88
N LEU A 204 -1.54 -12.32 6.71
CA LEU A 204 -0.23 -11.86 6.22
C LEU A 204 0.64 -13.05 5.77
N PRO A 205 0.88 -13.25 4.46
CA PRO A 205 2.01 -14.05 4.03
C PRO A 205 3.32 -13.37 4.45
N ARG A 206 4.43 -14.14 4.49
CA ARG A 206 5.79 -13.57 4.66
C ARG A 206 6.16 -12.53 3.59
N VAL A 207 5.45 -12.53 2.46
CA VAL A 207 5.67 -11.60 1.33
C VAL A 207 4.33 -11.26 0.66
N GLN A 208 4.08 -9.98 0.40
CA GLN A 208 2.84 -9.50 -0.22
C GLN A 208 2.90 -9.75 -1.74
N ARG A 209 1.76 -10.06 -2.37
CA ARG A 209 1.66 -10.05 -3.83
C ARG A 209 1.65 -8.60 -4.35
N PRO A 210 2.10 -8.38 -5.60
CA PRO A 210 1.93 -7.10 -6.31
C PRO A 210 0.52 -6.55 -6.16
N LEU A 211 0.41 -5.33 -5.63
CA LEU A 211 -0.86 -4.62 -5.54
C LEU A 211 -0.58 -3.14 -5.75
N GLY A 212 -1.18 -2.58 -6.80
CA GLY A 212 -1.15 -1.16 -7.08
C GLY A 212 -2.48 -0.49 -6.78
N TRP A 213 -2.53 0.81 -6.99
CA TRP A 213 -3.78 1.56 -7.03
C TRP A 213 -3.78 2.53 -8.22
N SER A 214 -4.98 2.89 -8.67
CA SER A 214 -5.18 3.91 -9.70
C SER A 214 -6.41 4.75 -9.40
N VAL A 215 -6.38 6.01 -9.79
CA VAL A 215 -7.52 6.93 -9.61
C VAL A 215 -8.68 6.47 -10.49
N VAL A 216 -9.90 6.46 -9.95
CA VAL A 216 -11.09 6.15 -10.74
C VAL A 216 -11.24 7.20 -11.85
N PRO A 217 -11.30 6.80 -13.14
CA PRO A 217 -11.43 7.76 -14.23
C PRO A 217 -12.64 8.68 -14.03
N GLY A 218 -12.43 9.98 -14.13
CA GLY A 218 -13.48 10.98 -13.96
C GLY A 218 -13.84 11.32 -12.50
N SER A 219 -13.22 10.66 -11.50
CA SER A 219 -13.44 11.02 -10.10
C SER A 219 -12.84 12.38 -9.77
N GLU A 220 -13.55 13.12 -8.92
CA GLU A 220 -13.04 14.36 -8.33
C GLU A 220 -12.00 14.11 -7.23
N THR A 221 -11.27 15.15 -6.88
CA THR A 221 -10.47 15.21 -5.65
C THR A 221 -11.14 16.15 -4.67
N LEU A 222 -11.32 15.70 -3.43
CA LEU A 222 -11.84 16.52 -2.34
C LEU A 222 -10.66 17.07 -1.56
N VAL A 223 -10.56 18.38 -1.44
CA VAL A 223 -9.48 19.07 -0.71
C VAL A 223 -10.06 19.75 0.51
N TRP A 224 -9.65 19.32 1.70
CA TRP A 224 -10.09 19.92 2.95
C TRP A 224 -9.51 21.33 3.08
N LEU A 225 -10.36 22.29 3.39
CA LEU A 225 -10.00 23.67 3.67
C LEU A 225 -10.22 23.96 5.16
N ASN A 226 -9.14 24.06 5.94
CA ASN A 226 -9.24 24.25 7.39
C ASN A 226 -10.05 25.48 7.77
N PHE A 227 -9.77 26.61 7.11
CA PHE A 227 -10.41 27.89 7.41
C PHE A 227 -11.93 27.85 7.17
N ALA A 228 -12.38 27.08 6.17
CA ALA A 228 -13.79 26.95 5.83
C ALA A 228 -14.47 25.76 6.54
N ARG A 229 -13.69 24.89 7.19
CA ARG A 229 -14.14 23.62 7.77
C ARG A 229 -14.98 22.79 6.78
N ALA A 230 -14.55 22.77 5.52
CA ALA A 230 -15.30 22.18 4.42
C ALA A 230 -14.38 21.68 3.31
N TYR A 231 -14.89 20.80 2.45
CA TYR A 231 -14.18 20.33 1.26
C TYR A 231 -14.42 21.22 0.05
N ARG A 232 -13.33 21.58 -0.63
CA ARG A 232 -13.35 22.05 -2.02
C ARG A 232 -13.28 20.86 -2.96
N ARG A 233 -14.10 20.89 -4.00
CA ARG A 233 -14.17 19.85 -5.03
C ARG A 233 -13.35 20.26 -6.24
N GLU A 234 -12.33 19.51 -6.58
CA GLU A 234 -11.45 19.75 -7.74
C GLU A 234 -11.71 18.71 -8.83
N GLY A 235 -11.87 19.16 -10.08
CA GLY A 235 -12.20 18.29 -11.21
C GLY A 235 -13.65 17.78 -11.22
N TYR A 236 -14.53 18.37 -10.41
CA TYR A 236 -15.93 17.96 -10.26
C TYR A 236 -16.71 17.96 -11.58
N ARG A 237 -17.39 16.84 -11.84
CA ARG A 237 -18.47 16.72 -12.83
C ARG A 237 -19.75 16.35 -12.09
N LYS A 238 -20.85 17.01 -12.43
CA LYS A 238 -22.13 16.83 -11.74
C LYS A 238 -22.75 15.48 -12.10
N GLU A 239 -22.37 14.46 -11.33
CA GLU A 239 -22.85 13.08 -11.40
C GLU A 239 -23.34 12.66 -10.01
N ASP A 240 -24.40 11.85 -9.94
CA ASP A 240 -25.02 11.45 -8.66
C ASP A 240 -24.04 10.69 -7.75
N ASP A 241 -23.18 9.86 -8.34
CA ASP A 241 -22.16 9.09 -7.62
C ASP A 241 -21.07 10.00 -6.99
N ALA A 242 -20.70 11.09 -7.67
CA ALA A 242 -19.77 12.08 -7.10
C ALA A 242 -20.37 12.75 -5.85
N VAL A 243 -21.66 13.09 -5.88
CA VAL A 243 -22.36 13.65 -4.70
C VAL A 243 -22.42 12.65 -3.55
N ALA A 244 -22.70 11.38 -3.83
CA ALA A 244 -22.72 10.33 -2.81
C ALA A 244 -21.33 10.13 -2.17
N PHE A 245 -20.28 10.09 -3.00
CA PHE A 245 -18.90 9.98 -2.53
C PHE A 245 -18.49 11.18 -1.65
N ALA A 246 -18.77 12.41 -2.08
CA ALA A 246 -18.46 13.61 -1.30
C ALA A 246 -19.15 13.60 0.07
N ARG A 247 -20.44 13.20 0.13
CA ARG A 247 -21.17 13.06 1.40
C ARG A 247 -20.57 12.00 2.31
N LEU A 248 -20.14 10.87 1.76
CA LEU A 248 -19.48 9.81 2.53
C LEU A 248 -18.19 10.33 3.19
N VAL A 249 -17.36 11.03 2.42
CA VAL A 249 -16.12 11.64 2.92
C VAL A 249 -16.40 12.73 3.95
N GLU A 250 -17.36 13.63 3.69
CA GLU A 250 -17.77 14.66 4.65
C GLU A 250 -18.23 14.05 5.98
N GLN A 251 -18.98 12.95 5.94
CA GLN A 251 -19.39 12.23 7.14
C GLN A 251 -18.20 11.65 7.88
N ALA A 252 -17.30 10.93 7.19
CA ALA A 252 -16.11 10.31 7.77
C ALA A 252 -15.10 11.31 8.38
N SER A 253 -15.24 12.59 8.01
CA SER A 253 -14.38 13.71 8.41
C SER A 253 -15.00 14.66 9.44
N VAL A 254 -16.15 14.30 10.02
CA VAL A 254 -16.81 15.12 11.05
C VAL A 254 -15.91 15.29 12.27
N GLY A 255 -15.48 16.54 12.51
CA GLY A 255 -14.69 16.92 13.68
C GLY A 255 -13.20 17.15 13.39
N ILE A 256 -12.75 17.08 12.13
CA ILE A 256 -11.36 17.41 11.78
C ILE A 256 -10.98 18.80 12.32
N GLY A 257 -9.88 18.82 13.07
CA GLY A 257 -9.28 20.01 13.67
C GLY A 257 -10.02 20.58 14.88
N ALA A 258 -10.83 19.76 15.58
CA ALA A 258 -11.49 20.14 16.83
C ALA A 258 -10.59 19.99 18.07
N TRP A 259 -9.62 19.05 18.03
CA TRP A 259 -8.85 18.64 19.21
C TRP A 259 -7.36 18.96 19.15
N VAL A 260 -6.76 18.96 17.95
CA VAL A 260 -5.34 19.24 17.74
C VAL A 260 -5.21 20.57 16.99
N GLU A 261 -4.34 21.47 17.47
CA GLU A 261 -4.02 22.72 16.78
C GLU A 261 -3.46 22.40 15.40
N TRP A 262 -4.27 22.68 14.37
CA TRP A 262 -3.90 22.47 12.98
C TRP A 262 -3.16 23.70 12.49
N ASP A 263 -1.99 23.50 11.89
CA ASP A 263 -1.35 24.55 11.09
C ASP A 263 -2.30 24.91 9.93
N TYR A 264 -2.54 26.20 9.73
CA TYR A 264 -3.54 26.72 8.79
C TYR A 264 -3.24 26.32 7.33
N ASP A 265 -2.00 25.96 7.03
CA ASP A 265 -1.53 25.63 5.68
C ASP A 265 -1.62 24.14 5.32
N ARG A 266 -2.02 23.26 6.25
CA ARG A 266 -2.16 21.83 5.94
C ARG A 266 -3.33 21.56 5.01
N LEU A 267 -3.08 20.79 3.96
CA LEU A 267 -4.09 20.33 3.03
C LEU A 267 -4.25 18.82 3.16
N LEU A 268 -5.49 18.37 3.35
CA LEU A 268 -5.85 16.97 3.21
C LEU A 268 -6.56 16.77 1.88
N LYS A 269 -6.07 15.83 1.07
CA LYS A 269 -6.73 15.39 -0.16
C LYS A 269 -7.43 14.05 0.08
N VAL A 270 -8.61 13.89 -0.50
CA VAL A 270 -9.31 12.60 -0.52
C VAL A 270 -9.62 12.26 -1.96
N ARG A 271 -9.19 11.08 -2.40
CA ARG A 271 -9.41 10.58 -3.77
C ARG A 271 -10.08 9.22 -3.76
N ARG A 272 -10.88 8.99 -4.80
CA ARG A 272 -11.47 7.70 -5.09
C ARG A 272 -10.51 6.88 -5.97
N VAL A 273 -10.20 5.66 -5.56
CA VAL A 273 -9.24 4.79 -6.26
C VAL A 273 -9.76 3.36 -6.38
N ARG A 274 -9.15 2.58 -7.28
CA ARG A 274 -9.32 1.13 -7.37
C ARG A 274 -8.00 0.44 -7.10
N ALA A 275 -8.05 -0.71 -6.45
CA ALA A 275 -6.92 -1.60 -6.37
C ALA A 275 -6.66 -2.23 -7.75
N VAL A 276 -5.39 -2.34 -8.13
CA VAL A 276 -4.98 -2.92 -9.41
C VAL A 276 -4.07 -4.11 -9.11
N ARG A 277 -4.42 -5.27 -9.67
CA ARG A 277 -3.58 -6.48 -9.64
C ARG A 277 -2.99 -6.68 -11.03
N ASP A 278 -1.72 -7.03 -11.07
CA ASP A 278 -1.05 -7.56 -12.26
C ASP A 278 -1.28 -9.08 -12.38
#